data_AF-A0A1N7JET4-F1
#
_entry.id   AF-A0A1N7JET4-F1
#
_cell.length_a   1.000
_cell.length_b   1.000
_cell.length_c   1.000
_cell.angle_alpha   90.00
_cell.angle_beta   90.00
_cell.angle_gamma   90.00
#
_symmetry.space_group_name_H-M   'P 1'
#
loop_
_entity.id
_entity.type
_entity.pdbx_description
1 polymer ?
#
loop_
_entity_poly.entity_id
_entity_poly.type
_entity_poly.pdbx_seq_one_letter_code
_entity_poly.pdbx_strand_id
1 'polypeptide(L)'
;MRKSAHTARKRQKPRLFLAWARVWRSKARPEMAAQLLAIDPHSPNEFRCNVIAANIPEFYEAFEVDEGSTMWIDPAKRVAIW
;
A
#
# COMPACT_ATOMS: atom_id res chain seq x y z
N MET A 1 -22.07 -23.14 -17.97
CA MET A 1 -20.76 -22.48 -17.82
C MET A 1 -20.90 -21.19 -16.97
N ARG A 2 -20.76 -21.25 -15.64
CA ARG A 2 -20.88 -20.07 -14.75
C ARG A 2 -19.79 -20.01 -13.65
N LYS A 3 -18.62 -20.61 -13.88
CA LYS A 3 -17.49 -20.58 -12.91
C LYS A 3 -16.39 -19.55 -13.23
N SER A 4 -16.51 -18.78 -14.32
CA SER A 4 -15.41 -17.93 -14.82
C SER A 4 -15.34 -16.54 -14.15
N ALA A 5 -16.47 -15.92 -13.78
CA ALA A 5 -16.49 -14.56 -13.24
C ALA A 5 -16.00 -14.46 -11.78
N HIS A 6 -16.19 -15.51 -10.98
CA HIS A 6 -15.86 -15.49 -9.55
C HIS A 6 -14.35 -15.53 -9.29
N THR A 7 -13.60 -16.29 -10.10
CA THR A 7 -12.14 -16.38 -10.03
C THR A 7 -11.44 -15.14 -10.61
N ALA A 8 -12.04 -14.52 -11.63
CA ALA A 8 -11.51 -13.28 -12.23
C ALA A 8 -11.57 -12.08 -11.27
N ARG A 9 -12.59 -12.01 -10.42
CA ARG A 9 -12.77 -10.92 -9.43
C ARG A 9 -11.74 -10.96 -8.30
N LYS A 10 -11.25 -12.14 -7.88
CA LYS A 10 -10.15 -12.27 -6.91
C LYS A 10 -8.79 -11.81 -7.50
N ARG A 11 -8.59 -11.91 -8.82
CA ARG A 11 -7.32 -11.60 -9.48
C ARG A 11 -7.03 -10.10 -9.69
N GLN A 12 -8.01 -9.21 -9.51
CA GLN A 12 -7.83 -7.78 -9.80
C GLN A 12 -7.21 -6.99 -8.64
N LYS A 13 -7.49 -7.37 -7.39
CA LYS A 13 -7.05 -6.62 -6.20
C LYS A 13 -5.52 -6.48 -6.10
N PRO A 14 -4.71 -7.55 -6.28
CA PRO A 14 -3.25 -7.42 -6.15
C PRO A 14 -2.64 -6.54 -7.24
N ARG A 15 -3.22 -6.55 -8.44
CA ARG A 15 -2.68 -5.82 -9.61
C ARG A 15 -2.78 -4.30 -9.44
N LEU A 16 -3.83 -3.82 -8.76
CA LEU A 16 -3.99 -2.41 -8.42
C LEU A 16 -2.90 -1.95 -7.45
N PHE A 17 -2.70 -2.67 -6.35
CA PHE A 17 -1.67 -2.32 -5.36
C PHE A 17 -0.25 -2.42 -5.92
N LEU A 18 0.03 -3.39 -6.80
CA LEU A 18 1.31 -3.46 -7.49
C LEU A 18 1.52 -2.30 -8.47
N ALA A 19 0.46 -1.81 -9.13
CA ALA A 19 0.54 -0.61 -9.97
C ALA A 19 0.77 0.64 -9.11
N TRP A 20 0.07 0.77 -7.97
CA TRP A 20 0.30 1.83 -6.98
C TRP A 20 1.75 1.87 -6.50
N ALA A 21 2.30 0.72 -6.11
CA ALA A 21 3.69 0.62 -5.68
C ALA A 21 4.70 1.01 -6.78
N ARG A 22 4.38 0.78 -8.06
CA ARG A 22 5.23 1.21 -9.18
C ARG A 22 5.28 2.72 -9.33
N VAL A 23 4.18 3.42 -9.09
CA VAL A 23 4.12 4.90 -9.17
C VAL A 23 5.04 5.53 -8.13
N TRP A 24 5.16 4.93 -6.95
CA TRP A 24 5.99 5.44 -5.85
C TRP A 24 7.44 4.95 -5.85
N ARG A 25 7.85 4.15 -6.85
CA ARG A 25 9.22 3.63 -6.92
C ARG A 25 10.22 4.76 -7.08
N SER A 26 11.03 4.99 -6.06
CA SER A 26 12.07 6.03 -6.06
C SER A 26 13.24 5.63 -5.17
N LYS A 27 14.37 6.32 -5.35
CA LYS A 27 15.54 6.22 -4.48
C LYS A 27 16.25 7.56 -4.46
N ALA A 28 16.48 8.11 -3.28
CA ALA A 28 17.24 9.33 -3.08
C ALA A 28 18.61 9.02 -2.47
N ARG A 29 19.57 9.94 -2.65
CA ARG A 29 20.81 9.93 -1.85
C ARG A 29 20.47 10.33 -0.41
N PRO A 30 21.21 9.86 0.60
CA PRO A 30 20.93 10.18 2.01
C PRO A 30 20.83 11.69 2.29
N GLU A 31 21.68 12.50 1.67
CA GLU A 31 21.70 13.96 1.85
C GLU A 31 20.44 14.62 1.29
N MET A 32 19.99 14.15 0.12
CA MET A 32 18.73 14.60 -0.48
C MET A 32 17.53 14.15 0.35
N ALA A 33 17.54 12.90 0.85
CA ALA A 33 16.46 12.40 1.71
C ALA A 33 16.33 13.23 2.99
N ALA A 34 17.45 13.59 3.63
CA ALA A 34 17.47 14.46 4.80
C ALA A 34 16.95 15.88 4.48
N GLN A 35 17.34 16.45 3.32
CA GLN A 35 16.84 17.74 2.89
C GLN A 35 15.33 17.71 2.65
N LEU A 36 14.83 16.73 1.89
CA LEU A 36 13.41 16.60 1.59
C LEU A 36 12.58 16.40 2.86
N LEU A 37 13.07 15.63 3.83
CA LEU A 37 12.40 15.48 5.12
C LEU A 37 12.20 16.81 5.86
N ALA A 38 13.07 17.79 5.63
CA ALA A 38 12.99 19.10 6.26
C ALA A 38 12.13 20.12 5.50
N ILE A 39 11.98 19.99 4.19
CA ILE A 39 11.38 21.05 3.34
C ILE A 39 10.18 20.61 2.51
N ASP A 40 10.04 19.32 2.23
CA ASP A 40 8.96 18.79 1.40
C ASP A 40 7.75 18.46 2.28
N PRO A 41 6.57 19.06 2.04
CA PRO A 41 5.38 18.71 2.81
C PRO A 41 4.86 17.29 2.54
N HIS A 42 5.34 16.63 1.49
CA HIS A 42 4.97 15.25 1.19
C HIS A 42 5.79 14.25 2.01
N SER A 43 5.13 13.22 2.54
CA SER A 43 5.83 12.11 3.16
C SER A 43 6.80 11.42 2.16
N PRO A 44 7.90 10.81 2.63
CA PRO A 44 8.75 10.00 1.77
C PRO A 44 7.96 8.90 1.04
N ASN A 45 8.38 8.59 -0.18
CA ASN A 45 7.60 7.78 -1.12
C ASN A 45 7.30 6.37 -0.61
N GLU A 46 8.20 5.76 0.17
CA GLU A 46 7.98 4.47 0.82
C GLU A 46 6.80 4.52 1.82
N PHE A 47 6.60 5.63 2.53
CA PHE A 47 5.47 5.79 3.43
C PHE A 47 4.18 6.12 2.67
N ARG A 48 4.26 6.92 1.59
CA ARG A 48 3.12 7.18 0.69
C ARG A 48 2.61 5.89 0.05
N CYS A 49 3.50 4.95 -0.25
CA CYS A 49 3.13 3.63 -0.74
C CYS A 49 2.56 2.76 0.38
N ASN A 50 3.35 2.50 1.41
CA ASN A 50 3.10 1.41 2.34
C ASN A 50 2.04 1.74 3.39
N VAL A 51 2.12 2.91 4.03
CA VAL A 51 1.20 3.30 5.11
C VAL A 51 -0.21 3.47 4.55
N ILE A 52 -0.33 4.07 3.36
CA ILE A 52 -1.63 4.24 2.71
C ILE A 52 -2.24 2.88 2.35
N ALA A 53 -1.48 1.98 1.72
CA ALA A 53 -1.97 0.65 1.37
C ALA A 53 -2.41 -0.16 2.60
N ALA A 54 -1.67 -0.08 3.71
CA ALA A 54 -1.99 -0.79 4.95
C ALA A 54 -3.27 -0.30 5.65
N ASN A 55 -3.78 0.89 5.31
CA ASN A 55 -5.06 1.38 5.83
C ASN A 55 -6.26 0.88 4.99
N ILE A 56 -6.04 0.27 3.82
CA ILE A 56 -7.10 -0.21 2.94
C ILE A 56 -7.44 -1.67 3.26
N PRO A 57 -8.68 -2.01 3.70
CA PRO A 57 -9.06 -3.38 4.05
C PRO A 57 -8.79 -4.42 2.94
N GLU A 58 -8.99 -4.04 1.67
CA GLU A 58 -8.78 -4.91 0.53
C GLU A 58 -7.31 -5.31 0.32
N PHE A 59 -6.36 -4.57 0.90
CA PHE A 59 -4.94 -4.93 0.86
C PHE A 59 -4.67 -6.25 1.57
N TYR A 60 -5.33 -6.46 2.72
CA TYR A 60 -5.18 -7.66 3.54
C TYR A 60 -5.68 -8.90 2.82
N GLU A 61 -6.82 -8.80 2.14
CA GLU A 61 -7.33 -9.89 1.31
C GLU A 61 -6.48 -10.11 0.04
N ALA A 62 -5.89 -9.05 -0.52
CA ALA A 62 -5.14 -9.12 -1.77
C ALA A 62 -3.79 -9.85 -1.61
N PHE A 63 -3.14 -9.71 -0.46
CA PHE A 63 -1.82 -10.28 -0.20
C PHE A 63 -1.78 -11.25 0.97
N GLU A 64 -2.95 -11.65 1.48
CA GLU A 64 -3.07 -12.59 2.61
C GLU A 64 -2.26 -12.11 3.83
N VAL A 65 -2.39 -10.82 4.16
CA VAL A 65 -1.65 -10.16 5.25
C VAL A 65 -2.25 -10.56 6.60
N ASP A 66 -1.44 -11.21 7.42
CA ASP A 66 -1.79 -11.60 8.80
C ASP A 66 -1.12 -10.68 9.85
N GLU A 67 -1.45 -10.91 11.12
CA GLU A 67 -0.94 -10.15 12.28
C GLU A 67 0.59 -10.20 12.45
N GLY A 68 1.28 -11.18 11.87
CA GLY A 68 2.73 -11.29 11.89
C GLY A 68 3.43 -10.45 10.81
N SER A 69 2.67 -9.89 9.87
CA SER A 69 3.22 -9.06 8.79
C SER A 69 3.69 -7.70 9.29
N THR A 70 4.79 -7.20 8.72
CA THR A 70 5.27 -5.82 8.95
C THR A 70 4.32 -4.76 8.43
N MET A 71 3.38 -5.14 7.56
CA MET A 71 2.36 -4.26 6.99
C MET A 71 1.02 -4.35 7.73
N TRP A 72 0.93 -5.14 8.80
CA TRP A 72 -0.31 -5.29 9.57
C TRP A 72 -0.62 -4.06 10.41
N ILE A 73 -1.85 -3.57 10.27
CA ILE A 73 -2.46 -2.61 11.19
C ILE A 73 -3.75 -3.26 11.71
N ASP A 74 -3.92 -3.27 13.04
CA ASP A 74 -5.15 -3.69 13.69
C ASP A 74 -6.36 -2.99 13.03
N PRO A 75 -7.43 -3.71 12.65
CA PRO A 75 -8.60 -3.11 12.01
C PRO A 75 -9.14 -1.86 12.71
N ALA A 76 -9.13 -1.82 14.05
CA ALA A 76 -9.61 -0.68 14.83
C ALA A 76 -8.65 0.53 14.82
N LYS A 77 -7.41 0.35 14.38
CA LYS A 77 -6.39 1.40 14.23
C LYS A 77 -6.23 1.88 12.80
N ARG A 78 -6.93 1.29 11.82
CA ARG A 78 -6.91 1.73 10.43
C ARG A 78 -7.69 3.03 10.30
N VAL A 79 -7.08 4.01 9.63
CA VAL A 79 -7.63 5.34 9.43
C VAL A 79 -8.38 5.38 8.10
N ALA A 80 -9.64 5.81 8.15
CA ALA A 80 -10.45 6.17 7.00
C ALA A 80 -11.03 7.56 7.23
N ILE A 81 -11.05 8.40 6.19
CA ILE A 81 -11.52 9.79 6.27
C ILE A 81 -12.75 10.01 5.39
N TRP A 82 -12.72 9.47 4.17
CA TRP A 82 -13.74 9.68 3.13
C TRP A 82 -14.56 8.41 2.90
#